data_AF-A0A978T2R1-F1
#
_entry.id   AF-A0A978T2R1-F1
#
_cell.length_a   1.000
_cell.length_b   1.000
_cell.length_c   1.000
_cell.angle_alpha   90.00
_cell.angle_beta   90.00
_cell.angle_gamma   90.00
#
_symmetry.space_group_name_H-M   'P 1'
#
loop_
_entity.id
_entity.type
_entity.pdbx_description
1 polymer ?
#
loop_
_entity_poly.entity_id
_entity_poly.type
_entity_poly.pdbx_seq_one_letter_code
_entity_poly.pdbx_strand_id
1 'polypeptide(L)'
;MDLKDYALKTLQKTSRTFYIPIVRLPEGLQEAVTSAYLCMRAIDEVEDHPQMDPATKIEILTRISCSVQSINSNTKREEIAAVLEPYKDILPEVSYHFADWAFLAPPSIAGRIWDATAAMADRMAYWVGKNWAIKTKQDLDQYTFSVAGAVGLLLSDL
;
A
#
# COMPACT_ATOMS: atom_id res chain seq x y z
N MET A 1 2.75 -22.62 -0.88
CA MET A 1 2.24 -21.78 -1.99
C MET A 1 3.33 -20.77 -2.27
N ASP A 2 3.70 -20.55 -3.52
CA ASP A 2 4.66 -19.50 -3.85
C ASP A 2 4.07 -18.12 -3.51
N LEU A 3 4.91 -17.15 -3.14
CA LEU A 3 4.48 -15.81 -2.75
C LEU A 3 3.73 -15.12 -3.89
N LYS A 4 4.15 -15.34 -5.13
CA LYS A 4 3.47 -14.83 -6.33
C LYS A 4 2.05 -15.38 -6.46
N ASP A 5 1.87 -16.68 -6.30
CA ASP A 5 0.53 -17.31 -6.35
C ASP A 5 -0.38 -16.78 -5.23
N TYR A 6 0.19 -16.59 -4.04
CA TYR A 6 -0.54 -16.02 -2.91
C TYR A 6 -0.97 -14.57 -3.20
N ALA A 7 -0.06 -13.74 -3.72
CA ALA A 7 -0.35 -12.36 -4.11
C ALA A 7 -1.45 -12.27 -5.18
N LEU A 8 -1.38 -13.10 -6.23
CA LEU A 8 -2.40 -13.12 -7.28
C LEU A 8 -3.78 -13.55 -6.76
N LYS A 9 -3.84 -14.47 -5.79
CA LYS A 9 -5.09 -14.85 -5.13
C LYS A 9 -5.63 -13.72 -4.27
N THR A 10 -4.79 -13.06 -3.49
CA THR A 10 -5.20 -11.89 -2.70
C THR A 10 -5.70 -10.76 -3.61
N LEU A 11 -4.99 -10.48 -4.71
CA LEU A 11 -5.41 -9.52 -5.73
C LEU A 11 -6.78 -9.86 -6.31
N GLN A 12 -7.03 -11.13 -6.66
CA GLN A 12 -8.33 -11.56 -7.19
C GLN A 12 -9.47 -11.36 -6.17
N LYS A 13 -9.20 -11.59 -4.88
CA LYS A 13 -10.17 -11.39 -3.80
C LYS A 13 -10.47 -9.91 -3.58
N THR A 14 -9.45 -9.04 -3.62
CA THR A 14 -9.57 -7.62 -3.29
C THR A 14 -9.99 -6.76 -4.49
N SER A 15 -9.73 -7.21 -5.72
CA SER A 15 -10.20 -6.51 -6.93
C SER A 15 -10.32 -7.38 -8.17
N ARG A 16 -11.57 -7.77 -8.48
CA ARG A 16 -11.90 -8.52 -9.69
C ARG A 16 -11.60 -7.73 -10.97
N THR A 17 -11.77 -6.41 -10.95
CA THR A 17 -11.58 -5.54 -12.11
C THR A 17 -10.10 -5.39 -12.47
N PHE A 18 -9.23 -5.10 -11.49
CA PHE A 18 -7.80 -4.93 -11.73
C PHE A 18 -7.06 -6.26 -11.88
N TYR A 19 -7.58 -7.35 -11.31
CA TYR A 19 -6.99 -8.68 -11.48
C TYR A 19 -6.83 -9.10 -12.96
N ILE A 20 -7.86 -8.88 -13.78
CA ILE A 20 -7.89 -9.32 -15.19
C ILE A 20 -6.74 -8.72 -16.03
N PRO A 21 -6.51 -7.40 -16.03
CA PRO A 21 -5.37 -6.83 -16.76
C PRO A 21 -4.02 -7.18 -16.11
N ILE A 22 -3.92 -7.19 -14.78
CA ILE A 22 -2.63 -7.42 -14.09
C ILE A 22 -2.09 -8.83 -14.35
N VAL A 23 -2.93 -9.87 -14.30
CA VAL A 23 -2.50 -11.26 -14.54
C VAL A 23 -2.03 -11.52 -15.98
N ARG A 24 -2.27 -10.58 -16.90
CA ARG A 24 -1.84 -10.65 -18.31
C ARG A 24 -0.57 -9.87 -18.61
N LEU A 25 -0.02 -9.15 -17.63
CA LEU A 25 1.24 -8.43 -17.79
C LEU A 25 2.41 -9.41 -17.95
N PRO A 26 3.47 -9.02 -18.68
CA PRO A 26 4.69 -9.82 -18.78
C PRO A 26 5.36 -10.01 -17.42
N GLU A 27 6.22 -11.02 -17.33
CA GLU A 27 7.05 -11.29 -16.15
C GLU A 27 7.91 -10.08 -15.78
N GLY A 28 8.13 -9.88 -14.48
CA GLY A 28 8.74 -8.69 -13.90
C GLY A 28 7.73 -7.57 -13.70
N LEU A 29 6.99 -7.20 -14.75
CA LEU A 29 5.98 -6.14 -14.68
C LEU A 29 4.73 -6.59 -13.89
N GLN A 30 4.32 -7.85 -14.05
CA GLN A 30 3.22 -8.43 -13.29
C GLN A 30 3.50 -8.37 -11.78
N GLU A 31 4.70 -8.76 -11.34
CA GLU A 31 5.13 -8.74 -9.96
C GLU A 31 5.21 -7.31 -9.42
N ALA A 32 5.76 -6.39 -10.20
CA ALA A 32 5.85 -4.97 -9.84
C ALA A 32 4.47 -4.34 -9.66
N VAL A 33 3.55 -4.54 -10.61
CA VAL A 33 2.19 -3.98 -10.54
C VAL A 33 1.35 -4.68 -9.47
N THR A 34 1.51 -6.00 -9.28
CA THR A 34 0.82 -6.72 -8.19
C THR A 34 1.30 -6.23 -6.82
N SER A 35 2.61 -6.04 -6.65
CA SER A 35 3.20 -5.47 -5.44
C SER A 35 2.66 -4.07 -5.16
N ALA A 36 2.74 -3.17 -6.14
CA ALA A 36 2.23 -1.80 -6.03
C ALA A 36 0.74 -1.78 -5.65
N TYR A 37 -0.08 -2.58 -6.35
CA TYR A 37 -1.51 -2.65 -6.09
C TYR A 37 -1.81 -3.12 -4.67
N LEU A 38 -1.21 -4.23 -4.23
CA LEU A 38 -1.48 -4.81 -2.91
C LEU A 38 -0.94 -3.93 -1.77
N CYS A 39 0.21 -3.27 -1.94
CA CYS A 39 0.71 -2.27 -1.01
C CYS A 39 -0.26 -1.11 -0.85
N MET A 40 -0.78 -0.57 -1.97
CA MET A 40 -1.76 0.52 -1.94
C MET A 40 -3.09 0.07 -1.35
N ARG A 41 -3.57 -1.13 -1.69
CA ARG A 41 -4.80 -1.68 -1.11
C ARG A 41 -4.66 -1.93 0.39
N ALA A 42 -3.49 -2.35 0.85
CA ALA A 42 -3.22 -2.59 2.26
C ALA A 42 -3.36 -1.31 3.10
N ILE A 43 -2.84 -0.16 2.62
CA ILE A 43 -2.94 1.13 3.32
C ILE A 43 -4.32 1.78 3.17
N ASP A 44 -5.00 1.57 2.04
CA ASP A 44 -6.40 1.96 1.80
C ASP A 44 -7.34 1.32 2.83
N GLU A 45 -7.21 0.02 3.09
CA GLU A 45 -7.99 -0.70 4.12
C GLU A 45 -7.69 -0.21 5.55
N VAL A 46 -6.50 0.34 5.82
CA VAL A 46 -6.19 0.98 7.10
C VAL A 46 -6.87 2.35 7.19
N GLU A 47 -6.76 3.18 6.16
CA GLU A 47 -7.39 4.51 6.07
C GLU A 47 -8.91 4.41 6.25
N ASP A 48 -9.54 3.47 5.55
CA ASP A 48 -10.99 3.30 5.51
C ASP A 48 -11.56 2.40 6.62
N HIS A 49 -10.71 1.84 7.50
CA HIS A 49 -11.17 0.89 8.51
C HIS A 49 -12.29 1.48 9.40
N PRO A 50 -13.52 0.94 9.41
CA PRO A 50 -14.69 1.62 9.97
C PRO A 50 -14.71 1.66 11.49
N GLN A 51 -14.05 0.70 12.15
CA GLN A 51 -14.04 0.54 13.60
C GLN A 51 -12.78 1.11 14.26
N MET A 52 -11.83 1.61 13.47
CA MET A 52 -10.57 2.14 13.99
C MET A 52 -10.70 3.64 14.22
N ASP A 53 -10.26 4.11 15.38
CA ASP A 53 -10.25 5.54 15.66
C ASP A 53 -9.17 6.27 14.82
N PRO A 54 -9.35 7.58 14.57
CA PRO A 54 -8.41 8.35 13.74
C PRO A 54 -6.96 8.33 14.24
N ALA A 55 -6.72 8.31 15.56
CA ALA A 55 -5.36 8.34 16.09
C ALA A 55 -4.62 7.03 15.78
N THR A 56 -5.30 5.89 15.93
CA THR A 56 -4.75 4.58 15.55
C THR A 56 -4.47 4.49 14.05
N LYS A 57 -5.38 4.97 13.20
CA LYS A 57 -5.15 5.03 11.73
C LYS A 57 -3.90 5.84 11.38
N ILE A 58 -3.77 7.03 11.96
CA ILE A 58 -2.60 7.91 11.75
C ILE A 58 -1.32 7.21 12.20
N GLU A 59 -1.34 6.56 13.37
CA GLU A 59 -0.17 5.84 13.88
C GLU A 59 0.27 4.75 12.91
N ILE A 60 -0.65 3.87 12.49
CA ILE A 60 -0.34 2.76 11.59
C ILE A 60 0.21 3.27 10.26
N LEU A 61 -0.49 4.21 9.61
CA LEU A 61 -0.09 4.75 8.31
C LEU A 61 1.28 5.45 8.39
N THR A 62 1.53 6.21 9.45
CA THR A 62 2.83 6.86 9.68
C THR A 62 3.93 5.82 9.89
N ARG A 63 3.68 4.79 10.70
CA ARG A 63 4.67 3.72 10.95
C ARG A 63 4.96 2.91 9.70
N ILE A 64 3.94 2.59 8.88
CA ILE A 64 4.14 1.96 7.57
C ILE A 64 5.04 2.86 6.72
N SER A 65 4.70 4.16 6.59
CA SER A 65 5.49 5.11 5.80
C SER A 65 6.96 5.14 6.23
N CYS A 66 7.24 5.33 7.52
CA CYS A 66 8.60 5.35 8.04
C CYS A 66 9.34 4.01 7.84
N SER A 67 8.67 2.88 8.09
CA SER A 67 9.28 1.56 7.95
C SER A 67 9.70 1.28 6.51
N VAL A 68 8.85 1.64 5.54
CA VAL A 68 9.10 1.43 4.12
C VAL A 68 10.20 2.34 3.60
N GLN A 69 10.25 3.60 4.03
CA GLN A 69 11.35 4.53 3.71
C GLN A 69 12.70 4.06 4.26
N SER A 70 12.69 3.27 5.33
CA SER A 70 13.92 2.75 5.95
C SER A 70 14.46 1.47 5.31
N ILE A 71 13.74 0.89 4.34
CA ILE A 71 14.15 -0.35 3.68
C ILE A 71 15.49 -0.15 2.98
N ASN A 72 16.43 -1.05 3.28
CA ASN A 72 17.74 -1.13 2.67
C ASN A 72 18.13 -2.60 2.46
N SER A 73 19.35 -2.85 1.97
CA SER A 73 19.83 -4.21 1.64
C SER A 73 19.84 -5.19 2.81
N ASN A 74 19.83 -4.70 4.05
CA ASN A 74 19.85 -5.53 5.26
C ASN A 74 18.48 -5.65 5.94
N THR A 75 17.47 -4.91 5.48
CA THR A 75 16.14 -4.90 6.08
C THR A 75 15.48 -6.24 5.86
N LYS A 76 15.07 -6.89 6.95
CA LYS A 76 14.33 -8.13 6.90
C LYS A 76 12.83 -7.87 6.79
N ARG A 77 12.11 -8.79 6.15
CA ARG A 77 10.66 -8.70 5.98
C ARG A 77 9.93 -8.59 7.33
N GLU A 78 10.42 -9.31 8.33
CA GLU A 78 9.84 -9.37 9.68
C GLU A 78 9.88 -8.02 10.38
N GLU A 79 10.87 -7.16 10.06
CA GLU A 79 10.96 -5.81 10.61
C GLU A 79 9.81 -4.93 10.12
N ILE A 80 9.38 -5.12 8.86
CA ILE A 80 8.23 -4.43 8.28
C ILE A 80 6.92 -5.05 8.80
N ALA A 81 6.86 -6.38 8.90
CA ALA A 81 5.67 -7.08 9.41
C ALA A 81 5.34 -6.70 10.87
N ALA A 82 6.37 -6.48 11.70
CA ALA A 82 6.22 -6.08 13.10
C ALA A 82 5.42 -4.79 13.32
N VAL A 83 5.30 -3.93 12.30
CA VAL A 83 4.45 -2.73 12.35
C VAL A 83 2.98 -3.09 12.54
N LEU A 84 2.53 -4.21 11.95
CA LEU A 84 1.13 -4.60 11.88
C LEU A 84 0.76 -5.75 12.82
N GLU A 85 1.74 -6.39 13.45
CA GLU A 85 1.51 -7.45 14.45
C GLU A 85 0.50 -7.07 15.55
N PRO A 86 0.52 -5.86 16.13
CA PRO A 86 -0.47 -5.47 17.14
C PRO A 86 -1.92 -5.42 16.63
N TYR A 87 -2.12 -5.40 15.31
CA TYR A 87 -3.41 -5.17 14.66
C TYR A 87 -3.89 -6.37 13.84
N LYS A 88 -3.25 -7.54 14.00
CA LYS A 88 -3.55 -8.78 13.26
C LYS A 88 -5.02 -9.20 13.30
N ASP A 89 -5.66 -9.07 14.45
CA ASP A 89 -7.06 -9.49 14.66
C ASP A 89 -8.08 -8.44 14.18
N ILE A 90 -7.60 -7.26 13.79
CA ILE A 90 -8.43 -6.11 13.37
C ILE A 90 -8.32 -5.91 11.86
N LEU A 91 -7.09 -5.91 11.35
CA LEU A 91 -6.82 -5.62 9.95
C LEU A 91 -7.13 -6.82 9.05
N PRO A 92 -7.64 -6.59 7.83
CA PRO A 92 -7.86 -7.66 6.88
C PRO A 92 -6.55 -8.29 6.40
N GLU A 93 -6.64 -9.49 5.83
CA GLU A 93 -5.53 -10.28 5.28
C GLU A 93 -4.58 -9.43 4.41
N VAL A 94 -5.12 -8.61 3.51
CA VAL A 94 -4.32 -7.78 2.60
C VAL A 94 -3.46 -6.75 3.34
N SER A 95 -3.97 -6.16 4.42
CA SER A 95 -3.21 -5.20 5.23
C SER A 95 -2.20 -5.91 6.11
N TYR A 96 -2.61 -6.94 6.84
CA TYR A 96 -1.70 -7.68 7.74
C TYR A 96 -0.47 -8.23 7.00
N HIS A 97 -0.66 -8.71 5.76
CA HIS A 97 0.42 -9.21 4.91
C HIS A 97 1.17 -8.13 4.12
N PHE A 98 1.09 -6.85 4.50
CA PHE A 98 1.75 -5.74 3.81
C PHE A 98 3.22 -6.00 3.45
N ALA A 99 3.99 -6.55 4.40
CA ALA A 99 5.40 -6.84 4.19
C ALA A 99 5.65 -7.87 3.08
N ASP A 100 4.72 -8.81 2.88
CA ASP A 100 4.81 -9.79 1.80
C ASP A 100 4.72 -9.12 0.42
N TRP A 101 3.86 -8.11 0.30
CA TRP A 101 3.66 -7.34 -0.92
C TRP A 101 4.82 -6.40 -1.20
N ALA A 102 5.36 -5.74 -0.15
CA ALA A 102 6.48 -4.83 -0.27
C ALA A 102 7.74 -5.53 -0.82
N PHE A 103 7.93 -6.82 -0.52
CA PHE A 103 9.07 -7.61 -0.98
C PHE A 103 8.75 -8.51 -2.20
N LEU A 104 7.60 -8.32 -2.86
CA LEU A 104 7.23 -9.08 -4.05
C LEU A 104 7.88 -8.52 -5.34
N ALA A 105 8.06 -7.19 -5.42
CA ALA A 105 8.52 -6.55 -6.64
C ALA A 105 9.98 -6.92 -7.00
N PRO A 106 10.35 -6.90 -8.30
CA PRO A 106 11.74 -7.05 -8.72
C PRO A 106 12.64 -6.00 -8.06
N PRO A 107 13.87 -6.36 -7.64
CA PRO A 107 14.77 -5.44 -6.93
C PRO A 107 15.09 -4.16 -7.70
N SER A 108 15.04 -4.18 -9.04
CA SER A 108 15.30 -3.04 -9.90
C SER A 108 14.26 -1.91 -9.79
N ILE A 109 13.06 -2.21 -9.31
CA ILE A 109 11.95 -1.24 -9.22
C ILE A 109 11.29 -1.18 -7.83
N ALA A 110 11.60 -2.12 -6.94
CA ALA A 110 11.04 -2.19 -5.59
C ALA A 110 11.18 -0.87 -4.81
N GLY A 111 12.35 -0.21 -4.88
CA GLY A 111 12.58 1.09 -4.25
C GLY A 111 11.58 2.16 -4.66
N ARG A 112 11.19 2.20 -5.94
CA ARG A 112 10.22 3.17 -6.44
C ARG A 112 8.81 2.91 -5.90
N ILE A 113 8.44 1.63 -5.77
CA ILE A 113 7.16 1.21 -5.18
C ILE A 113 7.13 1.56 -3.68
N TRP A 114 8.24 1.35 -2.97
CA TRP A 114 8.39 1.74 -1.56
C TRP A 114 8.21 3.24 -1.38
N ASP A 115 8.91 4.06 -2.16
CA ASP A 115 8.80 5.52 -2.10
C ASP A 115 7.37 6.00 -2.33
N ALA A 116 6.69 5.46 -3.36
CA ALA A 116 5.32 5.83 -3.68
C ALA A 116 4.34 5.39 -2.57
N THR A 117 4.51 4.18 -2.03
CA THR A 117 3.68 3.63 -0.95
C THR A 117 3.85 4.46 0.33
N ALA A 118 5.08 4.80 0.69
CA ALA A 118 5.35 5.61 1.87
C ALA A 118 4.77 7.02 1.74
N ALA A 119 4.96 7.67 0.59
CA ALA A 119 4.39 8.99 0.33
C ALA A 119 2.85 8.97 0.36
N MET A 120 2.22 7.91 -0.15
CA MET A 120 0.77 7.75 -0.08
C MET A 120 0.29 7.55 1.34
N ALA A 121 0.92 6.65 2.11
CA ALA A 121 0.55 6.37 3.50
C ALA A 121 0.67 7.62 4.39
N ASP A 122 1.74 8.40 4.24
CA ASP A 122 1.92 9.69 4.95
C ASP A 122 0.81 10.69 4.62
N ARG A 123 0.45 10.81 3.33
CA ARG A 123 -0.65 11.68 2.90
C ARG A 123 -2.01 11.19 3.38
N MET A 124 -2.26 9.89 3.42
CA MET A 124 -3.48 9.31 4.01
C MET A 124 -3.56 9.65 5.51
N ALA A 125 -2.45 9.53 6.26
CA ALA A 125 -2.39 9.93 7.66
C ALA A 125 -2.73 11.42 7.85
N TYR A 126 -2.20 12.30 6.98
CA TYR A 126 -2.57 13.71 6.96
C TYR A 126 -4.09 13.92 6.77
N TRP A 127 -4.71 13.22 5.83
CA TRP A 127 -6.15 13.37 5.53
C TRP A 127 -7.05 12.77 6.61
N VAL A 128 -6.66 11.67 7.24
CA VAL A 128 -7.30 11.14 8.46
C VAL A 128 -7.25 12.20 9.57
N GLY A 129 -6.10 12.83 9.79
CA GLY A 129 -5.94 13.92 10.78
C GLY A 129 -6.78 15.17 10.48
N LYS A 130 -7.17 15.36 9.22
CA LYS A 130 -8.12 16.39 8.78
C LYS A 130 -9.58 15.93 8.82
N ASN A 131 -9.84 14.68 9.24
CA ASN A 131 -11.15 14.04 9.14
C ASN A 131 -11.77 14.18 7.74
N TRP A 132 -10.92 14.06 6.71
CA TRP A 132 -11.28 14.23 5.29
C TRP A 132 -12.10 15.50 5.01
N ALA A 133 -11.84 16.59 5.74
CA ALA A 133 -12.58 17.85 5.61
C ALA A 133 -12.20 18.58 4.31
N ILE A 134 -12.78 18.14 3.19
CA ILE A 134 -12.63 18.75 1.86
C ILE A 134 -13.61 19.93 1.74
N LYS A 135 -13.09 21.16 1.66
CA LYS A 135 -13.90 22.40 1.59
C LYS A 135 -13.72 23.16 0.29
N THR A 136 -12.57 23.00 -0.35
CA THR A 136 -12.20 23.70 -1.58
C THR A 136 -11.89 22.72 -2.69
N LYS A 137 -11.89 23.21 -3.94
CA LYS A 137 -11.38 22.42 -5.07
C LYS A 137 -9.93 22.01 -4.83
N GLN A 138 -9.11 22.88 -4.24
CA GLN A 138 -7.71 22.57 -3.93
C GLN A 138 -7.58 21.42 -2.94
N ASP A 139 -8.45 21.34 -1.94
CA ASP A 139 -8.50 20.20 -1.01
C ASP A 139 -8.83 18.91 -1.75
N LEU A 140 -9.82 18.96 -2.66
CA LEU A 140 -10.21 17.81 -3.47
C LEU A 140 -9.08 17.36 -4.41
N ASP A 141 -8.43 18.30 -5.09
CA ASP A 141 -7.30 18.05 -5.98
C ASP A 141 -6.13 17.42 -5.20
N GLN A 142 -5.84 17.91 -3.99
CA GLN A 142 -4.79 17.37 -3.13
C GLN A 142 -5.14 15.97 -2.62
N TYR A 143 -6.38 15.71 -2.18
CA TYR A 143 -6.79 14.38 -1.73
C TYR A 143 -6.75 13.36 -2.87
N THR A 144 -7.36 13.69 -4.00
CA THR A 144 -7.40 12.81 -5.17
C THR A 144 -6.01 12.58 -5.77
N PHE A 145 -5.11 13.56 -5.70
CA PHE A 145 -3.71 13.34 -6.02
C PHE A 145 -3.04 12.33 -5.08
N SER A 146 -3.29 12.43 -3.77
CA SER A 146 -2.73 11.49 -2.79
C SER A 146 -3.11 10.04 -3.07
N VAL A 147 -4.39 9.76 -3.35
CA VAL A 147 -4.92 8.39 -3.43
C VAL A 147 -5.03 7.83 -4.85
N ALA A 148 -5.01 8.68 -5.89
CA ALA A 148 -5.16 8.24 -7.28
C ALA A 148 -4.08 8.84 -8.21
N GLY A 149 -3.84 10.14 -8.16
CA GLY A 149 -2.85 10.80 -9.03
C GLY A 149 -1.44 10.22 -8.87
N ALA A 150 -1.02 9.99 -7.63
CA ALA A 150 0.27 9.37 -7.32
C ALA A 150 0.39 7.91 -7.82
N VAL A 151 -0.73 7.18 -7.88
CA VAL A 151 -0.76 5.81 -8.46
C VAL A 151 -0.46 5.88 -9.96
N GLY A 152 -1.06 6.83 -10.68
CA GLY A 152 -0.80 7.02 -12.10
C GLY A 152 0.67 7.35 -12.40
N LEU A 153 1.32 8.15 -11.55
CA LEU A 153 2.75 8.42 -11.65
C LEU A 153 3.58 7.15 -11.43
N LEU A 154 3.31 6.39 -10.37
CA LEU A 154 4.01 5.13 -10.12
C LEU A 154 3.86 4.16 -11.31
N LEU A 155 2.64 3.95 -11.80
CA LEU A 155 2.40 3.05 -12.93
C LEU A 155 3.06 3.50 -14.23
N SER A 156 3.42 4.79 -14.36
CA SER A 156 4.18 5.29 -15.51
C SER A 156 5.69 5.04 -15.38
N ASP A 157 6.17 4.84 -14.15
CA ASP A 157 7.56 4.48 -13.84
C ASP A 157 7.82 2.96 -13.96
N LEU A 158 6.75 2.13 -13.93
CA LEU A 158 6.79 0.67 -14.07
C LEU A 158 6.79 0.23 -15.54
#